data_AF-A0A4R6TJC5-F1
#
_entry.id   AF-A0A4R6TJC5-F1
#
_cell.length_a   1.000
_cell.length_b   1.000
_cell.length_c   1.000
_cell.angle_alpha   90.00
_cell.angle_beta   90.00
_cell.angle_gamma   90.00
#
_symmetry.space_group_name_H-M   'P 1'
#
loop_
_entity.id
_entity.type
_entity.pdbx_description
1 polymer ?
#
loop_
_entity_poly.entity_id
_entity_poly.type
_entity_poly.pdbx_seq_one_letter_code
_entity_poly.pdbx_strand_id
1 'polypeptide(L)'
;MVFPSDFKGRAIIVSDMACGEPIEIIDGREQLIFPDNGILLYQGEIETEYVNHKYYFLDKNGVKTEIPKRDLYMYWDSEPKKPDSTITGVWLGGMGSKHINHPKPETEFSYMFLTVSSKKNRNEYFDFHYLKRFENETDSLVQNCNKEIIN
;
A
#
# COMPACT_ATOMS: atom_id res chain seq x y z
N MET A 1 1.55 -8.08 -5.22
CA MET A 1 0.59 -7.26 -4.45
C MET A 1 -0.79 -7.39 -5.07
N VAL A 2 -1.79 -7.62 -4.24
CA VAL A 2 -3.17 -7.91 -4.66
C VAL A 2 -4.12 -7.00 -3.88
N PHE A 3 -5.01 -6.31 -4.58
CA PHE A 3 -5.98 -5.37 -4.02
C PHE A 3 -7.41 -5.84 -4.27
N PRO A 4 -8.38 -5.43 -3.43
CA PRO A 4 -9.80 -5.61 -3.71
C PRO A 4 -10.19 -4.97 -5.05
N SER A 5 -11.11 -5.59 -5.79
CA SER A 5 -11.39 -5.25 -7.20
C SER A 5 -11.79 -3.79 -7.49
N ASP A 6 -12.36 -3.11 -6.52
CA ASP A 6 -12.82 -1.72 -6.58
C ASP A 6 -11.92 -0.76 -5.80
N PHE A 7 -10.82 -1.25 -5.22
CA PHE A 7 -9.91 -0.45 -4.42
C PHE A 7 -9.35 0.73 -5.21
N LYS A 8 -9.55 1.94 -4.66
CA LYS A 8 -8.90 3.18 -5.08
C LYS A 8 -8.50 3.95 -3.83
N GLY A 9 -7.23 4.32 -3.75
CA GLY A 9 -6.74 4.95 -2.54
C GLY A 9 -5.25 4.84 -2.35
N ARG A 10 -4.80 5.36 -1.22
CA ARG A 10 -3.47 5.09 -0.70
C ARG A 10 -3.47 3.70 -0.08
N ALA A 11 -2.40 2.96 -0.32
CA ALA A 11 -2.16 1.70 0.35
C ALA A 11 -0.80 1.74 1.03
N ILE A 12 -0.69 1.15 2.22
CA ILE A 12 0.52 1.10 3.02
C ILE A 12 0.74 -0.34 3.48
N ILE A 13 1.99 -0.77 3.44
CA ILE A 13 2.45 -2.02 4.02
C ILE A 13 3.33 -1.61 5.19
N VAL A 14 2.99 -2.07 6.38
CA VAL A 14 3.79 -1.88 7.59
C VAL A 14 4.50 -3.20 7.89
N SER A 15 5.83 -3.17 7.85
CA SER A 15 6.69 -4.34 7.99
C SER A 15 6.89 -4.74 9.45
N ASP A 16 7.38 -5.96 9.67
CA ASP A 16 7.79 -6.49 10.99
C ASP A 16 6.70 -6.39 12.07
N MET A 17 5.46 -6.62 11.66
CA MET A 17 4.29 -6.59 12.56
C MET A 17 3.91 -8.01 12.95
N ALA A 18 4.18 -8.42 14.19
CA ALA A 18 3.94 -9.80 14.63
C ALA A 18 2.47 -10.24 14.55
N CYS A 19 1.50 -9.33 14.76
CA CYS A 19 0.07 -9.63 14.56
C CYS A 19 -0.39 -9.53 13.10
N GLY A 20 0.50 -9.12 12.19
CA GLY A 20 0.19 -8.88 10.79
C GLY A 20 -0.06 -10.16 9.99
N GLU A 21 -0.34 -9.99 8.71
CA GLU A 21 -0.49 -11.11 7.79
C GLU A 21 0.84 -11.87 7.65
N PRO A 22 0.79 -13.21 7.67
CA PRO A 22 1.98 -14.03 7.52
C PRO A 22 2.53 -13.97 6.09
N ILE A 23 3.79 -14.35 5.96
CA ILE A 23 4.46 -14.47 4.66
C ILE A 23 3.84 -15.62 3.87
N GLU A 24 3.08 -15.30 2.82
CA GLU A 24 2.51 -16.27 1.90
C GLU A 24 3.28 -16.26 0.57
N ILE A 25 3.73 -17.42 0.10
CA ILE A 25 4.41 -17.58 -1.20
C ILE A 25 3.55 -18.45 -2.10
N ILE A 26 3.08 -17.86 -3.21
CA ILE A 26 2.35 -18.57 -4.27
C ILE A 26 3.16 -18.48 -5.56
N ASP A 27 3.39 -19.63 -6.20
CA ASP A 27 4.18 -19.75 -7.44
C ASP A 27 5.57 -19.08 -7.35
N GLY A 28 6.22 -19.23 -6.19
CA GLY A 28 7.53 -18.64 -5.93
C GLY A 28 7.53 -17.12 -5.78
N ARG A 29 6.37 -16.51 -5.55
CA ARG A 29 6.22 -15.06 -5.31
C ARG A 29 5.44 -14.79 -4.04
N GLU A 30 6.02 -13.94 -3.21
CA GLU A 30 5.35 -13.38 -2.04
C GLU A 30 4.04 -12.68 -2.44
N GLN A 31 2.96 -13.00 -1.72
CA GLN A 31 1.65 -12.42 -1.90
C GLN A 31 1.36 -11.46 -0.76
N LEU A 32 1.33 -10.17 -1.09
CA LEU A 32 0.82 -9.12 -0.21
C LEU A 32 -0.64 -8.85 -0.60
N ILE A 33 -1.57 -9.27 0.24
CA ILE A 33 -3.02 -9.15 0.01
C ILE A 33 -3.51 -7.95 0.83
N PHE A 34 -3.99 -6.92 0.15
CA PHE A 34 -4.43 -5.71 0.84
C PHE A 34 -5.88 -5.85 1.33
N PRO A 35 -6.17 -5.43 2.58
CA PRO A 35 -7.54 -5.23 3.02
C PRO A 35 -8.19 -4.01 2.35
N ASP A 36 -9.51 -3.89 2.48
CA ASP A 36 -10.31 -2.82 1.86
C ASP A 36 -9.89 -1.41 2.27
N ASN A 37 -9.36 -1.25 3.49
CA ASN A 37 -8.85 0.04 3.98
C ASN A 37 -7.46 0.38 3.44
N GLY A 38 -6.80 -0.54 2.72
CA GLY A 38 -5.49 -0.34 2.14
C GLY A 38 -4.32 -0.38 3.14
N ILE A 39 -4.54 -0.77 4.39
CA ILE A 39 -3.50 -0.83 5.43
C ILE A 39 -3.16 -2.29 5.73
N LEU A 40 -2.06 -2.77 5.18
CA LEU A 40 -1.55 -4.11 5.42
C LEU A 40 -0.50 -4.09 6.52
N LEU A 41 -0.81 -4.69 7.68
CA LEU A 41 0.21 -5.06 8.66
C LEU A 41 0.82 -6.40 8.21
N TYR A 42 2.13 -6.47 8.09
CA TYR A 42 2.83 -7.59 7.48
C TYR A 42 3.92 -8.13 8.40
N GLN A 43 3.98 -9.46 8.57
CA GLN A 43 5.00 -10.10 9.41
C GLN A 43 6.39 -10.09 8.79
N GLY A 44 6.50 -10.00 7.46
CA GLY A 44 7.78 -9.95 6.78
C GLY A 44 8.37 -8.55 6.70
N GLU A 45 9.55 -8.47 6.09
CA GLU A 45 10.21 -7.22 5.74
C GLU A 45 10.05 -6.94 4.25
N ILE A 46 9.83 -5.68 3.90
CA ILE A 46 9.74 -5.29 2.50
C ILE A 46 11.16 -5.10 1.97
N GLU A 47 11.54 -5.95 1.01
CA GLU A 47 12.84 -5.85 0.36
C GLU A 47 13.03 -4.49 -0.33
N THR A 48 14.20 -3.89 -0.14
CA THR A 48 14.58 -2.57 -0.67
C THR A 48 15.31 -2.63 -2.00
N GLU A 49 15.61 -3.84 -2.49
CA GLU A 49 16.31 -4.04 -3.76
C GLU A 49 15.38 -3.87 -4.98
N TYR A 50 15.87 -4.16 -6.19
CA TYR A 50 15.08 -4.07 -7.42
C TYR A 50 13.95 -5.10 -7.47
N VAL A 51 12.86 -4.85 -6.74
CA VAL A 51 11.72 -5.75 -6.69
C VAL A 51 10.84 -5.55 -7.92
N ASN A 52 10.69 -6.61 -8.72
CA ASN A 52 9.76 -6.68 -9.84
C ASN A 52 8.32 -6.91 -9.33
N HIS A 53 7.75 -5.89 -8.70
CA HIS A 53 6.39 -5.91 -8.19
C HIS A 53 5.38 -6.07 -9.33
N LYS A 54 4.47 -7.03 -9.14
CA LYS A 54 3.24 -7.14 -9.94
C LYS A 54 2.05 -6.79 -9.09
N TYR A 55 1.08 -6.11 -9.71
CA TYR A 55 -0.09 -5.56 -9.06
C TYR A 55 -1.34 -6.15 -9.69
N TYR A 56 -2.29 -6.58 -8.86
CA TYR A 56 -3.53 -7.20 -9.33
C TYR A 56 -4.72 -6.67 -8.55
N PHE A 57 -5.85 -6.52 -9.23
CA PHE A 57 -7.17 -6.53 -8.60
C PHE A 57 -7.63 -7.98 -8.47
N LEU A 58 -8.20 -8.36 -7.32
CA LEU A 58 -8.83 -9.65 -7.09
C LEU A 58 -10.34 -9.44 -6.99
N ASP A 59 -11.10 -10.10 -7.87
CA ASP A 59 -12.55 -10.10 -7.79
C ASP A 59 -13.09 -11.13 -6.80
N LYS A 60 -14.39 -11.05 -6.51
CA LYS A 60 -15.10 -11.98 -5.61
C LYS A 60 -15.08 -13.45 -6.05
N ASN A 61 -14.73 -13.73 -7.30
CA ASN A 61 -14.64 -15.07 -7.86
C ASN A 61 -13.18 -15.60 -7.85
N GLY A 62 -12.23 -14.83 -7.32
CA GLY A 62 -10.81 -15.18 -7.29
C GLY A 62 -10.05 -14.85 -8.58
N VAL A 63 -10.65 -14.10 -9.52
CA VAL A 63 -9.99 -13.72 -10.77
C VAL A 63 -9.08 -12.51 -10.54
N LYS A 64 -7.80 -12.68 -10.90
CA LYS A 64 -6.80 -11.61 -10.86
C LYS A 64 -6.79 -10.82 -12.18
N THR A 65 -6.96 -9.50 -12.09
CA THR A 65 -6.80 -8.56 -13.21
C THR A 65 -5.56 -7.71 -12.97
N GLU A 66 -4.60 -7.72 -13.89
CA GLU A 66 -3.34 -6.96 -13.72
C GLU A 66 -3.58 -5.45 -13.76
N ILE A 67 -2.91 -4.73 -12.85
CA ILE A 67 -2.93 -3.28 -12.74
C ILE A 67 -1.60 -2.74 -13.25
N PRO A 68 -1.58 -1.82 -14.23
CA PRO A 68 -0.34 -1.27 -14.74
C PRO A 68 0.35 -0.39 -13.69
N LYS A 69 1.68 -0.51 -13.58
CA LYS A 69 2.50 0.49 -12.90
C LYS A 69 2.45 1.82 -13.65
N ARG A 70 2.41 2.93 -12.91
CA ARG A 70 2.41 4.30 -13.42
C ARG A 70 3.49 5.13 -12.75
N ASP A 71 4.11 6.01 -13.52
CA ASP A 71 5.08 6.99 -13.05
C ASP A 71 4.74 8.38 -13.64
N LEU A 72 5.13 9.45 -12.95
CA LEU A 72 4.78 10.82 -13.35
C LEU A 72 5.34 11.20 -14.72
N TYR A 73 6.53 10.72 -15.07
CA TYR A 73 7.18 11.03 -16.34
C TYR A 73 6.40 10.52 -17.55
N MET A 74 5.60 9.45 -17.38
CA MET A 74 4.76 8.88 -18.44
C MET A 74 3.66 9.85 -18.92
N TYR A 75 3.46 10.97 -18.23
CA TYR A 75 2.42 11.95 -18.53
C TYR A 75 2.99 13.35 -18.86
N TRP A 76 4.31 13.50 -18.94
CA TRP A 76 4.95 14.74 -19.36
C TRP A 76 4.66 15.06 -20.82
N ASP A 77 4.62 16.34 -21.18
CA ASP A 77 4.30 16.77 -22.55
C ASP A 77 5.26 16.26 -23.62
N SER A 78 6.48 15.90 -23.22
CA SER A 78 7.48 15.26 -24.08
C SER A 78 7.24 13.76 -24.32
N GLU A 79 6.35 13.10 -23.58
CA GLU A 79 6.11 11.65 -23.71
C GLU A 79 5.22 11.38 -24.94
N PRO A 80 5.73 10.73 -26.01
CA PRO A 80 4.94 10.48 -27.21
C PRO A 80 3.84 9.43 -27.01
N LYS A 81 3.95 8.56 -26.00
CA LYS A 81 3.00 7.48 -25.72
C LYS A 81 2.40 7.58 -24.32
N LYS A 82 1.83 8.75 -24.00
CA LYS A 82 1.12 8.99 -22.75
C LYS A 82 0.02 7.92 -22.56
N PRO A 83 -0.01 7.21 -21.42
CA PRO A 83 -1.14 6.38 -21.10
C PRO A 83 -2.41 7.22 -20.92
N ASP A 84 -3.57 6.60 -21.12
CA ASP A 84 -4.84 7.25 -20.82
C ASP A 84 -4.93 7.60 -19.33
N SER A 85 -5.10 8.90 -19.05
CA SER A 85 -5.16 9.47 -17.70
C SER A 85 -6.34 9.00 -16.85
N THR A 86 -7.35 8.40 -17.46
CA THR A 86 -8.54 7.85 -16.79
C THR A 86 -8.33 6.40 -16.34
N ILE A 87 -7.37 5.69 -16.94
CA ILE A 87 -7.08 4.29 -16.60
C ILE A 87 -6.35 4.23 -15.26
N THR A 88 -6.90 3.43 -14.34
CA THR A 88 -6.27 3.19 -13.04
C THR A 88 -4.92 2.52 -13.22
N GLY A 89 -3.95 2.93 -12.41
CA GLY A 89 -2.73 2.17 -12.20
C GLY A 89 -2.18 2.32 -10.79
N VAL A 90 -1.07 1.64 -10.52
CA VAL A 90 -0.33 1.75 -9.25
C VAL A 90 0.80 2.75 -9.39
N TRP A 91 0.79 3.75 -8.52
CA TRP A 91 1.82 4.76 -8.38
C TRP A 91 2.67 4.40 -7.16
N LEU A 92 3.93 4.02 -7.38
CA LEU A 92 4.83 3.79 -6.26
C LEU A 92 5.07 5.12 -5.55
N GLY A 93 4.86 5.14 -4.24
CA GLY A 93 5.06 6.33 -3.43
C GLY A 93 6.49 6.38 -2.93
N GLY A 94 6.76 5.62 -1.89
CA GLY A 94 8.07 5.54 -1.26
C GLY A 94 8.07 4.64 -0.03
N MET A 95 9.21 4.63 0.64
CA MET A 95 9.42 3.94 1.90
C MET A 95 9.79 4.96 2.98
N GLY A 96 9.58 4.60 4.24
CA GLY A 96 10.00 5.41 5.37
C GLY A 96 9.81 4.68 6.69
N SER A 97 10.17 5.35 7.77
CA SER A 97 9.83 4.93 9.12
C SER A 97 8.98 6.00 9.80
N LYS A 98 8.20 5.57 10.80
CA LYS A 98 7.40 6.47 11.64
C LYS A 98 7.58 6.07 13.10
N HIS A 99 7.71 7.08 13.94
CA HIS A 99 7.76 6.94 15.39
C HIS A 99 6.51 7.56 16.00
N ILE A 100 5.71 6.73 16.69
CA ILE A 100 4.55 7.13 17.48
C ILE A 100 4.97 7.19 18.95
N ASN A 101 4.97 8.40 19.52
CA ASN A 101 5.31 8.63 20.92
C ASN A 101 4.08 8.60 21.85
N HIS A 102 2.86 8.76 21.31
CA HIS A 102 1.60 8.75 22.07
C HIS A 102 0.41 8.21 21.25
N PRO A 103 -0.56 7.52 21.90
CA PRO A 103 -0.48 6.99 23.27
C PRO A 103 0.64 5.94 23.44
N LYS A 104 1.05 5.68 24.68
CA LYS A 104 2.05 4.65 25.01
C LYS A 104 1.48 3.24 24.78
N PRO A 105 2.33 2.21 24.54
CA PRO A 105 3.80 2.27 24.43
C PRO A 105 4.26 3.05 23.19
N GLU A 106 5.49 3.56 23.22
CA GLU A 106 6.09 4.11 22.01
C GLU A 106 6.20 3.00 20.97
N THR A 107 5.97 3.34 19.71
CA THR A 107 6.02 2.40 18.61
C THR A 107 6.75 3.01 17.45
N GLU A 108 7.74 2.29 16.93
CA GLU A 108 8.41 2.62 15.68
C GLU A 108 8.09 1.53 14.67
N PHE A 109 7.84 1.93 13.42
CA PHE A 109 7.60 0.99 12.33
C PHE A 109 8.13 1.51 11.01
N SER A 110 8.51 0.57 10.14
CA SER A 110 8.90 0.84 8.76
C SER A 110 7.74 0.52 7.83
N TYR A 111 7.64 1.27 6.73
CA TYR A 111 6.55 1.10 5.78
C TYR A 111 6.96 1.38 4.33
N MET A 112 6.23 0.78 3.40
CA MET A 112 6.14 1.20 2.01
C MET A 112 4.73 1.71 1.74
N PHE A 113 4.58 2.80 1.00
CA PHE A 113 3.28 3.23 0.51
C PHE A 113 3.23 3.37 -1.01
N LEU A 114 2.03 3.18 -1.53
CA LEU A 114 1.67 3.35 -2.93
C LEU A 114 0.29 4.00 -3.04
N THR A 115 -0.12 4.32 -4.26
CA THR A 115 -1.47 4.81 -4.54
C THR A 115 -2.05 4.06 -5.72
N VAL A 116 -3.27 3.54 -5.58
CA VAL A 116 -4.04 2.93 -6.66
C VAL A 116 -5.04 3.95 -7.16
N SER A 117 -4.77 4.54 -8.32
CA SER A 117 -5.61 5.62 -8.87
C SER A 117 -5.38 5.84 -10.36
N SER A 118 -6.31 6.52 -11.02
CA SER A 118 -6.06 7.13 -12.33
C SER A 118 -5.21 8.39 -12.18
N LYS A 119 -4.51 8.83 -13.23
CA LYS A 119 -3.76 10.10 -13.20
C LYS A 119 -4.67 11.29 -12.92
N LYS A 120 -5.91 11.23 -13.39
CA LYS A 120 -6.92 12.28 -13.24
C LYS A 120 -7.26 12.56 -11.76
N ASN A 121 -7.43 11.50 -10.97
CA ASN A 121 -7.94 11.61 -9.60
C ASN A 121 -6.86 11.41 -8.52
N ARG A 122 -5.62 11.09 -8.92
CA ARG A 122 -4.52 10.78 -7.99
C ARG A 122 -4.37 11.79 -6.85
N ASN A 123 -4.51 13.08 -7.13
CA ASN A 123 -4.27 14.15 -6.16
C ASN A 123 -5.29 14.16 -5.01
N GLU A 124 -6.48 13.57 -5.20
CA GLU A 124 -7.49 13.45 -4.14
C GLU A 124 -6.96 12.64 -2.95
N TYR A 125 -6.07 11.68 -3.21
CA TYR A 125 -5.43 10.83 -2.19
C TYR A 125 -4.21 11.48 -1.52
N PHE A 126 -3.90 12.73 -1.87
CA PHE A 126 -2.89 13.56 -1.22
C PHE A 126 -3.52 14.78 -0.52
N ASP A 127 -4.85 14.87 -0.50
CA ASP A 127 -5.54 15.87 0.31
C ASP A 127 -5.21 15.69 1.80
N PHE A 128 -5.04 16.80 2.51
CA PHE A 128 -4.61 16.79 3.91
C PHE A 128 -5.59 16.02 4.82
N HIS A 129 -6.90 16.16 4.62
CA HIS A 129 -7.88 15.47 5.43
C HIS A 129 -7.91 13.97 5.15
N TYR A 130 -7.76 13.59 3.88
CA TYR A 130 -7.61 12.19 3.50
C TYR A 130 -6.37 11.57 4.15
N LEU A 131 -5.21 12.21 4.01
CA LEU A 131 -3.94 11.72 4.55
C LEU A 131 -3.99 11.60 6.07
N LYS A 132 -4.47 12.63 6.76
CA LYS A 132 -4.55 12.61 8.22
C LYS A 132 -5.45 11.47 8.74
N ARG A 133 -6.58 11.21 8.06
CA ARG A 133 -7.47 10.10 8.43
C ARG A 133 -6.77 8.75 8.23
N PHE A 134 -6.14 8.56 7.07
CA PHE A 134 -5.43 7.33 6.73
C PHE A 134 -4.25 7.06 7.69
N GLU A 135 -3.49 8.11 8.04
CA GLU A 135 -2.41 8.03 9.02
C GLU A 135 -2.92 7.67 10.42
N ASN A 136 -4.00 8.30 10.89
CA ASN A 136 -4.59 7.97 12.19
C ASN A 136 -5.10 6.52 12.26
N GLU A 137 -5.68 6.02 11.18
CA GLU A 137 -6.12 4.62 11.08
C GLU A 137 -4.93 3.68 11.11
N THR A 138 -3.87 3.98 10.35
CA THR A 138 -2.62 3.21 10.36
C THR A 138 -2.01 3.17 11.76
N ASP A 139 -1.89 4.31 12.41
CA ASP A 139 -1.33 4.41 13.77
C ASP A 139 -2.14 3.60 14.77
N SER A 140 -3.47 3.65 14.67
CA SER A 140 -4.38 2.91 15.54
C SER A 140 -4.21 1.39 15.37
N LEU A 141 -4.11 0.90 14.12
CA LEU A 141 -3.91 -0.51 13.82
C LEU A 141 -2.55 -1.01 14.34
N VAL A 142 -1.48 -0.26 14.07
CA VAL A 142 -0.13 -0.56 14.55
C VAL A 142 -0.07 -0.59 16.09
N GLN A 143 -0.69 0.39 16.76
CA GLN A 143 -0.72 0.41 18.22
C GLN A 143 -1.52 -0.75 18.83
N ASN A 144 -2.63 -1.13 18.21
CA ASN A 144 -3.41 -2.27 18.67
C ASN A 144 -2.63 -3.58 18.50
N CYS A 145 -1.95 -3.75 17.36
CA CYS A 145 -1.06 -4.88 17.10
C CYS A 145 -0.03 -5.06 18.21
N ASN A 146 0.65 -3.97 18.60
CA ASN A 146 1.69 -4.03 19.62
C ASN A 146 1.15 -4.28 21.04
N LYS A 147 -0.10 -3.89 21.33
CA LYS A 147 -0.74 -4.21 22.62
C LYS A 147 -1.08 -5.68 22.74
N GLU A 148 -1.45 -6.35 21.65
CA GLU A 148 -1.76 -7.79 21.65
C GLU A 148 -0.53 -8.64 21.99
N ILE A 149 0.69 -8.15 21.70
CA ILE A 149 1.94 -8.84 22.01
C ILE A 149 2.31 -8.74 23.51
N ILE A 150 1.83 -7.69 24.20
CA ILE A 150 2.18 -7.40 25.60
C ILE A 150 1.25 -8.11 26.60
N ASN A 151 0.07 -8.56 26.15
CA ASN A 151 -0.91 -9.29 26.97
C ASN A 151 -0.77 -10.81 26.81
#